data_AF-A0A0R3LG59-F1
#
_entry.id   AF-A0A0R3LG59-F1
#
_cell.length_a   1.000
_cell.length_b   1.000
_cell.length_c   1.000
_cell.angle_alpha   90.00
_cell.angle_beta   90.00
_cell.angle_gamma   90.00
#
_symmetry.space_group_name_H-M   'P 1'
#
loop_
_entity.id
_entity.type
_entity.pdbx_description
1 polymer ?
#
loop_
_entity_poly.entity_id
_entity_poly.type
_entity_poly.pdbx_seq_one_letter_code
_entity_poly.pdbx_strand_id
1 'polypeptide(L)'
;MKYATARPYADPEKAARRIVEIACGRADSRAHPHRKKINEPFLFRDRGSPAEYGAGVKLAIERGWLMHESGTFVTFTPKGAELFA
;
A
#
# COMPACT_ATOMS: atom_id res chain seq x y z
N MET A 1 32.37 -8.48 0.92
CA MET A 1 31.05 -8.35 0.27
C MET A 1 30.14 -7.56 1.19
N LYS A 2 29.56 -6.44 0.74
CA LYS A 2 28.49 -5.77 1.50
C LYS A 2 27.20 -6.54 1.22
N TYR A 3 26.76 -7.35 2.18
CA TYR A 3 25.42 -7.95 2.11
C TYR A 3 24.41 -6.80 2.07
N ALA A 4 23.71 -6.66 0.96
CA ALA A 4 22.55 -5.77 0.92
C ALA A 4 21.58 -6.28 1.99
N THR A 5 21.20 -5.41 2.92
CA THR A 5 20.16 -5.72 3.89
C THR A 5 18.93 -6.23 3.16
N ALA A 6 18.30 -7.29 3.70
CA ALA A 6 17.08 -7.83 3.11
C ALA A 6 16.05 -6.70 2.98
N ARG A 7 15.52 -6.51 1.77
CA ARG A 7 14.54 -5.44 1.56
C ARG A 7 13.26 -5.79 2.31
N PRO A 8 12.65 -4.85 3.04
CA PRO A 8 11.54 -5.13 3.95
C PRO A 8 10.27 -5.64 3.23
N TYR A 9 10.12 -5.32 1.93
CA TYR A 9 8.92 -5.60 1.15
C TYR A 9 9.21 -6.29 -0.18
N ALA A 10 10.28 -7.09 -0.26
CA ALA A 10 10.60 -7.87 -1.45
C ALA A 10 9.50 -8.87 -1.82
N ASP A 11 8.73 -9.31 -0.82
CA ASP A 11 7.51 -10.09 -1.00
C ASP A 11 6.33 -9.15 -1.33
N PRO A 12 5.74 -9.23 -2.54
CA PRO A 12 4.63 -8.39 -2.95
C PRO A 12 3.40 -8.48 -2.03
N GLU A 13 3.16 -9.62 -1.37
CA GLU A 13 2.04 -9.78 -0.45
C GLU A 13 2.27 -8.97 0.84
N LYS A 14 3.51 -8.95 1.36
CA LYS A 14 3.87 -8.08 2.49
C LYS A 14 3.75 -6.61 2.11
N ALA A 15 4.19 -6.24 0.91
CA ALA A 15 4.04 -4.88 0.39
C ALA A 15 2.55 -4.49 0.31
N ALA A 16 1.72 -5.35 -0.29
CA ALA A 16 0.29 -5.13 -0.47
C ALA A 16 -0.45 -4.94 0.86
N ARG A 17 -0.23 -5.84 1.84
CA ARG A 17 -0.84 -5.72 3.16
C ARG A 17 -0.46 -4.41 3.85
N ARG A 18 0.82 -4.05 3.83
CA ARG A 18 1.27 -2.80 4.46
C ARG A 18 0.66 -1.57 3.79
N ILE A 19 0.54 -1.57 2.47
CA ILE A 19 -0.09 -0.47 1.71
C ILE A 19 -1.57 -0.33 2.11
N VAL A 20 -2.31 -1.44 2.25
CA VAL A 20 -3.72 -1.43 2.67
C VAL A 20 -3.85 -0.97 4.13
N GLU A 21 -2.96 -1.40 5.01
CA GLU A 21 -2.91 -0.95 6.41
C GLU A 21 -2.75 0.57 6.50
N ILE A 22 -1.79 1.13 5.74
CA ILE A 22 -1.54 2.57 5.65
C ILE A 22 -2.75 3.32 5.07
N ALA A 23 -3.48 2.72 4.12
CA ALA A 23 -4.68 3.30 3.54
C ALA A 23 -5.85 3.30 4.53
N CYS A 24 -6.05 2.19 5.26
CA CYS A 24 -7.10 2.03 6.25
C CYS A 24 -6.90 2.95 7.46
N GLY A 25 -5.68 3.09 7.97
CA GLY A 25 -5.35 4.01 9.07
C GLY A 25 -5.47 5.50 8.73
N ARG A 26 -5.80 5.84 7.47
CA ARG A 26 -6.08 7.22 7.02
C ARG A 26 -7.55 7.47 6.68
N ALA A 27 -8.41 6.51 6.95
CA ALA A 27 -9.84 6.56 6.64
C ALA A 27 -10.69 7.47 7.55
N ASP A 28 -10.08 8.17 8.51
CA ASP A 28 -10.75 8.96 9.56
C ASP A 28 -11.69 10.08 9.05
N SER A 29 -11.75 10.35 7.75
CA SER A 29 -12.65 11.37 7.22
C SER A 29 -12.96 11.10 5.75
N ARG A 30 -14.13 10.53 5.44
CA ARG A 30 -14.99 10.71 4.24
C ARG A 30 -14.35 10.96 2.84
N ALA A 31 -13.06 10.72 2.67
CA ALA A 31 -12.24 11.21 1.58
C ALA A 31 -11.29 10.10 1.13
N HIS A 32 -11.30 9.85 -0.17
CA HIS A 32 -10.44 8.89 -0.83
C HIS A 32 -8.96 9.28 -0.65
N PRO A 33 -8.12 8.41 -0.05
CA PRO A 33 -6.74 8.76 0.18
C PRO A 33 -6.01 8.94 -1.16
N HIS A 34 -5.47 10.14 -1.39
CA HIS A 34 -4.52 10.36 -2.47
C HIS A 34 -3.36 9.36 -2.38
N ARG A 35 -2.93 8.80 -3.52
CA ARG A 35 -1.77 7.89 -3.60
C ARG A 35 -0.52 8.44 -2.89
N LYS A 36 -0.30 9.76 -2.90
CA LYS A 36 0.80 10.40 -2.16
C LYS A 36 0.76 10.14 -0.67
N LYS A 37 -0.42 10.19 -0.05
CA LYS A 37 -0.58 9.91 1.38
C LYS A 37 -0.12 8.48 1.67
N ILE A 38 -0.44 7.50 0.82
CA ILE A 38 -0.03 6.10 1.03
C ILE A 38 1.45 5.87 0.70
N ASN A 39 1.93 6.46 -0.40
CA ASN A 39 3.29 6.27 -0.90
C ASN A 39 4.37 6.84 0.04
N GLU A 40 4.13 8.04 0.60
CA GLU A 40 5.09 8.73 1.46
C GLU A 40 5.55 7.89 2.69
N PRO A 41 4.65 7.38 3.56
CA PRO A 41 5.07 6.53 4.68
C PRO A 41 5.65 5.20 4.22
N PHE A 42 5.15 4.59 3.14
CA PHE A 42 5.69 3.34 2.64
C PHE A 42 7.17 3.49 2.21
N LEU A 43 7.49 4.57 1.49
CA LEU A 43 8.85 4.82 1.00
C LEU A 43 9.79 5.37 2.07
N PHE A 44 9.33 6.35 2.84
CA PHE A 44 10.23 7.13 3.70
C PHE A 44 10.26 6.65 5.15
N ARG A 45 9.12 6.20 5.68
CA ARG A 45 9.03 5.66 7.05
C ARG A 45 9.34 4.17 7.08
N ASP A 46 8.69 3.39 6.22
CA ASP A 46 8.83 1.93 6.21
C ASP A 46 10.01 1.45 5.34
N ARG A 47 10.71 2.38 4.67
CA ARG A 47 11.90 2.11 3.84
C ARG A 47 11.64 1.13 2.69
N GLY A 48 10.40 1.06 2.20
CA GLY A 48 10.09 0.39 0.95
C GLY A 48 10.66 1.13 -0.26
N SER A 49 10.83 0.42 -1.36
CA SER A 49 11.26 1.00 -2.63
C SER A 49 10.07 1.26 -3.56
N PRO A 50 10.23 2.14 -4.57
CA PRO A 50 9.18 2.38 -5.56
C PRO A 50 8.73 1.12 -6.30
N ALA A 51 9.64 0.17 -6.54
CA ALA A 51 9.33 -1.09 -7.19
C ALA A 51 8.44 -1.99 -6.31
N GLU A 52 8.75 -2.07 -5.01
CA GLU A 52 7.95 -2.83 -4.04
C GLU A 52 6.57 -2.18 -3.83
N TYR A 53 6.52 -0.84 -3.81
CA TYR A 53 5.26 -0.11 -3.77
C TYR A 53 4.38 -0.44 -4.98
N GLY A 54 4.96 -0.39 -6.19
CA GLY A 54 4.24 -0.74 -7.42
C GLY A 54 3.74 -2.18 -7.44
N ALA A 55 4.57 -3.13 -7.02
CA ALA A 55 4.19 -4.54 -6.92
C ALA A 55 3.06 -4.77 -5.90
N GLY A 56 3.16 -4.13 -4.73
CA GLY A 56 2.15 -4.22 -3.68
C GLY A 56 0.82 -3.57 -4.07
N VAL A 57 0.83 -2.40 -4.71
CA VAL A 57 -0.40 -1.76 -5.24
C VAL A 57 -1.06 -2.66 -6.28
N LYS A 58 -0.30 -3.18 -7.25
CA LYS A 58 -0.83 -4.07 -8.29
C LYS A 58 -1.50 -5.29 -7.67
N LEU A 59 -0.82 -5.97 -6.75
CA LEU A 59 -1.36 -7.15 -6.09
C LEU A 59 -2.60 -6.82 -5.25
N ALA A 60 -2.60 -5.71 -4.51
CA ALA A 60 -3.76 -5.29 -3.72
C ALA A 60 -4.99 -5.01 -4.59
N ILE A 61 -4.81 -4.50 -5.82
CA ILE A 61 -5.89 -4.34 -6.79
C ILE A 61 -6.36 -5.69 -7.33
N GLU A 62 -5.45 -6.58 -7.70
CA GLU A 62 -5.79 -7.95 -8.16
C GLU A 62 -6.58 -8.74 -7.10
N ARG A 63 -6.27 -8.53 -5.82
CA ARG A 63 -6.99 -9.13 -4.69
C ARG A 63 -8.33 -8.45 -4.39
N GLY A 64 -8.58 -7.29 -4.99
CA GLY A 64 -9.75 -6.46 -4.75
C GLY A 64 -9.73 -5.75 -3.40
N TRP A 65 -8.55 -5.54 -2.79
CA TRP A 65 -8.38 -4.78 -1.55
C TRP A 65 -8.27 -3.28 -1.79
N LEU A 66 -7.76 -2.89 -2.96
CA LEU A 66 -7.74 -1.51 -3.45
C LEU A 66 -8.49 -1.41 -4.79
N MET A 67 -9.04 -0.25 -5.07
CA MET A 67 -9.63 0.12 -6.35
C MET A 67 -9.01 1.42 -6.86
N HIS A 68 -8.74 1.46 -8.16
CA HIS A 68 -8.45 2.72 -8.85
C HIS A 68 -9.76 3.43 -9.19
N GLU A 69 -9.99 4.60 -8.58
CA GLU A 69 -11.18 5.39 -8.90
C GLU A 69 -10.97 6.30 -10.11
N SER A 70 -9.86 7.04 -10.14
CA SER A 70 -9.41 7.84 -11.30
C SER A 70 -8.07 8.53 -10.99
N GLY A 71 -7.25 8.76 -12.02
CA GLY A 71 -6.01 9.54 -11.91
C GLY A 71 -5.03 8.99 -10.87
N THR A 72 -4.79 9.75 -9.79
CA THR A 72 -3.85 9.37 -8.71
C THR A 72 -4.54 8.96 -7.41
N PHE A 73 -5.85 8.70 -7.46
CA PHE A 73 -6.61 8.26 -6.31
C PHE A 73 -6.72 6.74 -6.29
N VAL A 74 -6.60 6.19 -5.09
CA VAL A 74 -6.87 4.78 -4.80
C VAL A 74 -7.72 4.72 -3.54
N THR A 75 -8.68 3.81 -3.53
CA THR A 75 -9.62 3.65 -2.43
C THR A 75 -9.56 2.22 -1.95
N PHE A 76 -9.49 2.02 -0.62
CA PHE A 76 -9.56 0.68 -0.07
C PHE A 76 -11.01 0.20 -0.12
N THR A 77 -11.19 -1.08 -0.45
CA THR A 77 -12.51 -1.69 -0.53
C THR A 77 -12.92 -2.23 0.84
N PRO A 78 -14.20 -2.58 1.05
CA PRO A 78 -14.60 -3.32 2.25
C PRO A 78 -13.75 -4.57 2.50
N LYS A 79 -13.43 -5.32 1.43
CA LYS A 79 -12.54 -6.49 1.49
C LYS A 79 -11.11 -6.15 1.93
N GLY A 80 -10.62 -4.96 1.61
CA GLY A 80 -9.34 -4.46 2.10
C GLY A 80 -9.40 -4.06 3.58
N ALA A 81 -10.52 -3.48 4.02
CA ALA A 81 -10.74 -3.11 5.43
C ALA A 81 -10.82 -4.35 6.34
N GLU A 82 -11.45 -5.43 5.88
CA GLU A 82 -11.55 -6.72 6.60
C GLU A 82 -10.20 -7.33 6.98
N LEU A 83 -9.10 -6.96 6.30
CA LEU A 83 -7.76 -7.44 6.68
C LEU A 83 -7.28 -6.92 8.05
N PHE A 84 -7.92 -5.86 8.57
CA PHE A 84 -7.49 -5.15 9.79
C PHE A 84 -8.65 -4.83 10.74
N ALA A 85 -9.81 -5.48 10.54
CA ALA A 85 -10.99 -5.39 11.39
C ALA A 85 -10.91 -6.33 12.61
#